data_AF-A0A6N7AML9-F1
#
_entry.id   AF-A0A6N7AML9-F1
#
_cell.length_a   1.000
_cell.length_b   1.000
_cell.length_c   1.000
_cell.angle_alpha   90.00
_cell.angle_beta   90.00
_cell.angle_gamma   90.00
#
_symmetry.space_group_name_H-M   'P 1'
#
loop_
_entity.id
_entity.type
_entity.pdbx_description
1 polymer ?
#
loop_
_entity_poly.entity_id
_entity_poly.type
_entity_poly.pdbx_seq_one_letter_code
_entity_poly.pdbx_strand_id
1 'polypeptide(L)'
;MAQSWKDIAFATKEVDGNHFLATVRTLLLDALEYHHGRDSAASAIRQGRSAVANADTAFGTTMNTTEVVRPALERIDDSLSRPLPVDRSQRETVRKEVIDTLLTVIARIGDGSNLILDPDLDSYYVMDAVILKLPALVDQVGRIADLTRGALAMTDVPFERKAAFLILRGELVATLNGLSNTLESGYRGNADGSLQQSLGTPFTALYDALKPFLTALDTVLRDDTAARPDATTIESLRERVQVTADTLYKAA
;
A
#
# COMPACT_ATOMS: atom_id res chain seq x y z
N MET A 1 38.99 4.18 -12.18
CA MET A 1 38.19 3.90 -13.39
C MET A 1 37.19 2.77 -13.15
N ALA A 2 37.61 1.51 -12.92
CA ALA A 2 36.67 0.39 -12.74
C ALA A 2 35.67 0.54 -11.56
N GLN A 3 36.09 1.18 -10.47
CA GLN A 3 35.20 1.44 -9.31
C GLN A 3 34.10 2.44 -9.67
N SER A 4 34.46 3.59 -10.24
CA SER A 4 33.49 4.63 -10.67
C SER A 4 32.43 4.11 -11.65
N TRP A 5 32.76 3.19 -12.55
CA TRP A 5 31.75 2.56 -13.44
C TRP A 5 30.78 1.66 -12.69
N LYS A 6 31.25 0.94 -11.66
CA LYS A 6 30.39 0.13 -10.81
C LYS A 6 29.44 1.01 -9.98
N ASP A 7 29.95 2.10 -9.42
CA ASP A 7 29.17 3.03 -8.61
C ASP A 7 28.08 3.72 -9.48
N ILE A 8 28.41 4.11 -10.72
CA ILE A 8 27.43 4.65 -11.67
C ILE A 8 26.36 3.61 -12.02
N ALA A 9 26.77 2.38 -12.36
CA ALA A 9 25.81 1.33 -12.70
C ALA A 9 24.91 0.94 -11.52
N PHE A 10 25.43 1.01 -10.29
CA PHE A 10 24.68 0.81 -9.05
C PHE A 10 23.61 1.90 -8.90
N ALA A 11 24.01 3.17 -8.95
CA ALA A 11 23.09 4.31 -8.82
C ALA A 11 22.03 4.36 -9.93
N THR A 12 22.39 4.01 -11.18
CA THR A 12 21.41 3.93 -12.28
C THR A 12 20.33 2.89 -11.98
N LYS A 13 20.69 1.71 -11.44
CA LYS A 13 19.69 0.71 -11.07
C LYS A 13 18.74 1.17 -9.97
N GLU A 14 19.22 1.96 -9.01
CA GLU A 14 18.38 2.50 -7.94
C GLU A 14 17.37 3.53 -8.48
N VAL A 15 17.83 4.43 -9.37
CA VAL A 15 16.97 5.42 -10.03
C VAL A 15 15.90 4.73 -10.88
N ASP A 16 16.30 3.76 -11.70
CA ASP A 16 15.37 2.97 -12.52
C ASP A 16 14.39 2.18 -11.64
N GLY A 17 14.88 1.62 -10.53
CA GLY A 17 14.08 0.88 -9.56
C GLY A 17 13.02 1.74 -8.91
N ASN A 18 13.37 2.95 -8.49
CA ASN A 18 12.43 3.92 -7.94
C ASN A 18 11.37 4.33 -8.96
N HIS A 19 11.76 4.56 -10.22
CA HIS A 19 10.79 4.84 -11.28
C HIS A 19 9.81 3.68 -11.45
N PHE A 20 10.31 2.45 -11.55
CA PHE A 20 9.48 1.28 -11.73
C PHE A 20 8.54 1.07 -10.52
N LEU A 21 9.09 1.17 -9.31
CA LEU A 21 8.35 1.01 -8.07
C LEU A 21 7.20 2.04 -7.96
N ALA A 22 7.41 3.29 -8.38
CA ALA A 22 6.36 4.31 -8.39
C ALA A 22 5.16 3.93 -9.28
N THR A 23 5.39 3.29 -10.44
CA THR A 23 4.30 2.81 -11.31
C THR A 23 3.48 1.71 -10.64
N VAL A 24 4.13 0.78 -9.93
CA VAL A 24 3.46 -0.33 -9.25
C VAL A 24 2.72 0.15 -8.00
N ARG A 25 3.26 1.12 -7.26
CA ARG A 25 2.56 1.77 -6.13
C ARG A 25 1.27 2.45 -6.58
N THR A 26 1.33 3.19 -7.69
CA THR A 26 0.14 3.84 -8.26
C THR A 26 -0.91 2.79 -8.63
N LEU A 27 -0.50 1.73 -9.32
CA LEU A 27 -1.38 0.62 -9.69
C LEU A 27 -1.97 -0.11 -8.46
N LEU A 28 -1.20 -0.27 -7.38
CA LEU A 28 -1.68 -0.83 -6.12
C LEU A 28 -2.81 0.01 -5.52
N LEU A 29 -2.64 1.33 -5.47
CA LEU A 29 -3.68 2.23 -4.98
C LEU A 29 -4.91 2.18 -5.88
N ASP A 30 -4.74 2.24 -7.20
CA ASP A 30 -5.85 2.14 -8.16
C ASP A 30 -6.61 0.82 -8.06
N ALA A 31 -5.91 -0.29 -7.83
CA ALA A 31 -6.52 -1.60 -7.62
C ALA A 31 -7.36 -1.65 -6.34
N LEU A 32 -6.86 -1.09 -5.24
CA LEU A 32 -7.63 -0.97 -4.00
C LEU A 32 -8.90 -0.14 -4.22
N GLU A 33 -8.82 0.96 -4.98
CA GLU A 33 -9.98 1.78 -5.31
C GLU A 33 -11.02 1.06 -6.16
N TYR A 34 -10.54 0.35 -7.18
CA TYR A 34 -11.39 -0.42 -8.06
C TYR A 34 -12.16 -1.49 -7.27
N HIS A 35 -11.49 -2.25 -6.41
CA HIS A 35 -12.12 -3.32 -5.65
C HIS A 35 -13.07 -2.84 -4.54
N HIS A 36 -12.94 -1.59 -4.08
CA HIS A 36 -13.94 -0.96 -3.21
C HIS A 36 -15.17 -0.44 -3.97
N GLY A 37 -15.21 -0.56 -5.31
CA GLY A 37 -16.37 -0.26 -6.13
C GLY A 37 -16.43 1.18 -6.64
N ARG A 38 -15.29 1.88 -6.75
CA ARG A 38 -15.25 3.18 -7.44
C ARG A 38 -15.22 2.98 -8.95
N ASP A 39 -16.32 3.27 -9.64
CA ASP A 39 -16.44 3.08 -11.10
C ASP A 39 -15.38 3.84 -11.90
N SER A 40 -14.97 5.03 -11.44
CA SER A 40 -13.88 5.81 -12.05
C SER A 40 -12.52 5.12 -11.96
N ALA A 41 -12.33 4.20 -11.02
CA ALA A 41 -11.06 3.51 -10.82
C ALA A 41 -10.77 2.46 -11.92
N ALA A 42 -11.79 2.00 -12.68
CA ALA A 42 -11.57 1.05 -13.76
C ALA A 42 -10.71 1.60 -14.91
N SER A 43 -10.76 2.92 -15.17
CA SER A 43 -9.88 3.55 -16.15
C SER A 43 -8.47 3.80 -15.57
N ALA A 44 -8.37 4.11 -14.27
CA ALA A 44 -7.11 4.31 -13.57
C ALA A 44 -6.28 3.03 -13.51
N ILE A 45 -6.88 1.91 -13.06
CA ILE A 45 -6.22 0.61 -13.02
C ILE A 45 -5.74 0.15 -14.41
N ARG A 46 -6.47 0.44 -15.50
CA ARG A 46 -6.01 0.16 -16.88
C ARG A 46 -4.80 0.99 -17.28
N GLN A 47 -4.75 2.26 -16.87
CA GLN A 47 -3.61 3.13 -17.10
C GLN A 47 -2.39 2.66 -16.29
N GLY A 48 -2.57 2.39 -14.99
CA GLY A 48 -1.52 1.86 -14.13
C GLY A 48 -0.97 0.52 -14.63
N ARG A 49 -1.84 -0.41 -15.07
CA ARG A 49 -1.46 -1.68 -15.70
C ARG A 49 -0.56 -1.45 -16.91
N SER A 50 -0.92 -0.49 -17.76
CA SER A 50 -0.12 -0.14 -18.95
C SER A 50 1.23 0.48 -18.58
N ALA A 51 1.25 1.36 -17.56
CA ALA A 51 2.47 1.96 -17.05
C ALA A 51 3.45 0.91 -16.49
N VAL A 52 2.96 -0.05 -15.70
CA VAL A 52 3.75 -1.16 -15.17
C VAL A 52 4.29 -2.05 -16.30
N ALA A 53 3.48 -2.35 -17.33
CA ALA A 53 3.94 -3.12 -18.48
C ALA A 53 5.07 -2.42 -19.26
N ASN A 54 4.97 -1.10 -19.44
CA ASN A 54 6.00 -0.31 -20.08
C ASN A 54 7.28 -0.27 -19.25
N ALA A 55 7.16 -0.13 -17.91
CA ALA A 55 8.30 -0.15 -17.01
C ALA A 55 8.97 -1.53 -16.97
N ASP A 56 8.24 -2.64 -16.98
CA ASP A 56 8.82 -3.99 -17.07
C ASP A 56 9.53 -4.23 -18.41
N THR A 57 9.01 -3.68 -19.50
CA THR A 57 9.69 -3.72 -20.80
C THR A 57 11.03 -2.97 -20.76
N ALA A 58 11.08 -1.83 -20.06
CA ALA A 58 12.29 -1.03 -19.94
C ALA A 58 13.32 -1.63 -18.98
N PHE A 59 12.89 -2.16 -17.84
CA PHE A 59 13.77 -2.47 -16.70
C PHE A 59 13.75 -3.95 -16.29
N GLY A 60 12.74 -4.72 -16.69
CA GLY A 60 12.43 -5.99 -16.07
C GLY A 60 13.42 -7.13 -16.33
N THR A 61 14.12 -7.10 -17.48
CA THR A 61 15.23 -8.03 -17.74
C THR A 61 16.42 -7.73 -16.81
N THR A 62 16.74 -6.45 -16.60
CA THR A 62 17.87 -6.02 -15.77
C THR A 62 17.65 -6.27 -14.28
N MET A 63 16.39 -6.20 -13.84
CA MET A 63 15.96 -6.40 -12.44
C MET A 63 15.38 -7.79 -12.16
N ASN A 64 15.28 -8.66 -13.17
CA ASN A 64 14.67 -9.99 -13.07
C ASN A 64 13.23 -9.97 -12.52
N THR A 65 12.39 -9.04 -12.99
CA THR A 65 11.00 -8.84 -12.53
C THR A 65 9.96 -9.45 -13.46
N THR A 66 10.30 -9.70 -14.73
CA THR A 66 9.32 -10.10 -15.76
C THR A 66 8.54 -11.38 -15.42
N GLU A 67 9.15 -12.30 -14.66
CA GLU A 67 8.49 -13.54 -14.21
C GLU A 67 7.39 -13.30 -13.17
N VAL A 68 7.47 -12.22 -12.38
CA VAL A 68 6.45 -11.87 -11.38
C VAL A 68 5.49 -10.77 -11.88
N VAL A 69 5.93 -9.89 -12.79
CA VAL A 69 5.09 -8.82 -13.33
C VAL A 69 4.01 -9.37 -14.26
N ARG A 70 4.37 -10.28 -15.17
CA ARG A 70 3.42 -10.88 -16.10
C ARG A 70 2.19 -11.51 -15.42
N PRO A 71 2.32 -12.42 -14.43
CA PRO A 71 1.16 -12.99 -13.77
C PRO A 71 0.36 -11.94 -12.97
N ALA A 72 0.99 -10.88 -12.45
CA ALA A 72 0.28 -9.79 -11.78
C ALA A 72 -0.60 -8.99 -12.77
N LEU A 73 -0.07 -8.66 -13.95
CA LEU A 73 -0.84 -7.96 -14.99
C LEU A 73 -1.96 -8.83 -15.56
N GLU A 74 -1.71 -10.14 -15.75
CA GLU A 74 -2.75 -11.10 -16.15
C GLU A 74 -3.88 -11.16 -15.13
N ARG A 75 -3.57 -11.20 -13.83
CA ARG A 75 -4.57 -11.18 -12.76
C ARG A 75 -5.41 -9.90 -12.75
N ILE A 76 -4.78 -8.76 -13.03
CA ILE A 76 -5.49 -7.49 -13.17
C ILE A 76 -6.42 -7.51 -14.38
N ASP A 77 -5.93 -7.96 -15.54
CA ASP A 77 -6.71 -8.07 -16.77
C ASP A 77 -7.92 -8.99 -16.57
N ASP A 78 -7.73 -10.13 -15.89
CA ASP A 78 -8.80 -11.04 -15.50
C ASP A 78 -9.85 -10.35 -14.61
N SER A 79 -9.41 -9.57 -13.61
CA SER A 79 -10.33 -8.84 -12.72
C SER A 79 -11.14 -7.78 -13.48
N LEU A 80 -10.56 -7.17 -14.51
CA LEU A 80 -11.20 -6.14 -15.34
C LEU A 80 -12.09 -6.70 -16.44
N SER A 81 -11.88 -7.96 -16.82
CA SER A 81 -12.64 -8.64 -17.87
C SER A 81 -14.08 -9.00 -17.45
N ARG A 82 -14.38 -8.95 -16.14
CA ARG A 82 -15.66 -9.35 -15.57
C ARG A 82 -16.16 -8.27 -14.60
N PRO A 83 -17.49 -8.10 -14.45
CA PRO A 83 -18.01 -7.30 -13.35
C PRO A 83 -17.51 -7.84 -12.00
N LEU A 84 -17.19 -6.93 -11.07
CA LEU A 84 -16.81 -7.33 -9.72
C LEU A 84 -17.92 -8.21 -9.10
N PRO A 85 -17.56 -9.28 -8.37
CA PRO A 85 -18.55 -10.14 -7.74
C PRO A 85 -19.52 -9.36 -6.86
N VAL A 86 -20.81 -9.67 -6.99
CA VAL A 86 -21.84 -9.16 -6.05
C VAL A 86 -21.63 -9.78 -4.68
N ASP A 87 -21.24 -11.05 -4.64
CA ASP A 87 -20.86 -11.72 -3.40
C ASP A 87 -19.58 -11.09 -2.82
N ARG A 88 -19.68 -10.67 -1.56
CA ARG A 88 -18.59 -9.96 -0.87
C ARG A 88 -17.40 -10.86 -0.61
N SER A 89 -17.62 -12.13 -0.27
CA SER A 89 -16.51 -13.05 0.01
C SER A 89 -15.70 -13.30 -1.25
N GLN A 90 -16.36 -13.51 -2.38
CA GLN A 90 -15.70 -13.66 -3.67
C GLN A 90 -14.98 -12.38 -4.09
N ARG A 91 -15.59 -11.21 -3.88
CA ARG A 91 -14.94 -9.92 -4.17
C ARG A 91 -13.66 -9.74 -3.35
N GLU A 92 -13.70 -10.08 -2.06
CA GLU A 92 -12.54 -10.03 -1.17
C GLU A 92 -11.44 -10.99 -1.63
N THR A 93 -11.79 -12.20 -2.07
CA THR A 93 -10.82 -13.14 -2.65
C THR A 93 -10.14 -12.57 -3.88
N VAL A 94 -10.90 -12.03 -4.85
CA VAL A 94 -10.34 -11.43 -6.07
C VAL A 94 -9.44 -10.24 -5.74
N ARG A 95 -9.90 -9.36 -4.83
CA ARG A 95 -9.12 -8.23 -4.34
C ARG A 95 -7.80 -8.72 -3.76
N LYS A 96 -7.84 -9.67 -2.83
CA LYS A 96 -6.64 -10.22 -2.18
C LYS A 96 -5.65 -10.77 -3.20
N GLU A 97 -6.11 -11.55 -4.17
CA GLU A 97 -5.24 -12.14 -5.20
C GLU A 97 -4.54 -11.06 -6.03
N VAL A 98 -5.25 -10.01 -6.45
CA VAL A 98 -4.65 -8.87 -7.17
C VAL A 98 -3.62 -8.16 -6.30
N ILE A 99 -3.97 -7.80 -5.07
CA ILE A 99 -3.10 -7.05 -4.17
C ILE A 99 -1.83 -7.85 -3.83
N ASP A 100 -1.96 -9.14 -3.49
CA ASP A 100 -0.81 -10.00 -3.16
C ASP A 100 0.19 -10.09 -4.34
N THR A 101 -0.29 -10.15 -5.59
CA THR A 101 0.59 -10.16 -6.76
C THR A 101 1.34 -8.84 -6.94
N LEU A 102 0.70 -7.69 -6.68
CA LEU A 102 1.35 -6.38 -6.76
C LEU A 102 2.38 -6.19 -5.64
N LEU A 103 2.08 -6.64 -4.42
CA LEU A 103 3.04 -6.66 -3.32
C LEU A 103 4.27 -7.53 -3.64
N THR A 104 4.07 -8.67 -4.31
CA THR A 104 5.16 -9.53 -4.78
C THR A 104 6.04 -8.82 -5.81
N VAL A 105 5.44 -8.07 -6.73
CA VAL A 105 6.17 -7.25 -7.71
C VAL A 105 6.99 -6.17 -7.00
N ILE A 106 6.41 -5.45 -6.03
CA ILE A 106 7.09 -4.43 -5.23
C ILE A 106 8.34 -5.01 -4.56
N ALA A 107 8.21 -6.16 -3.90
CA ALA A 107 9.33 -6.84 -3.26
C ALA A 107 10.43 -7.22 -4.27
N ARG A 108 10.05 -7.80 -5.42
CA ARG A 108 11.02 -8.18 -6.47
C ARG A 108 11.75 -6.98 -7.08
N ILE A 109 11.07 -5.85 -7.28
CA ILE A 109 11.73 -4.62 -7.73
C ILE A 109 12.77 -4.20 -6.69
N GLY A 110 12.42 -4.23 -5.40
CA GLY A 110 13.35 -3.96 -4.30
C GLY A 110 14.62 -4.81 -4.34
N ASP A 111 14.47 -6.12 -4.56
CA ASP A 111 15.60 -7.06 -4.69
C ASP A 111 16.46 -6.77 -5.94
N GLY A 112 15.83 -6.45 -7.06
CA GLY A 112 16.46 -6.35 -8.37
C GLY A 112 17.11 -5.00 -8.69
N SER A 113 16.80 -3.95 -7.93
CA SER A 113 17.19 -2.56 -8.19
C SER A 113 18.27 -2.01 -7.26
N ASN A 114 18.90 -2.87 -6.46
CA ASN A 114 19.85 -2.51 -5.40
C ASN A 114 19.26 -1.69 -4.24
N LEU A 115 17.98 -1.34 -4.30
CA LEU A 115 17.26 -0.65 -3.25
C LEU A 115 17.47 -1.37 -1.89
N ILE A 116 17.12 -2.65 -1.77
CA ILE A 116 17.25 -3.38 -0.48
C ILE A 116 18.72 -3.53 0.01
N LEU A 117 19.71 -3.24 -0.84
CA LEU A 117 21.13 -3.50 -0.61
C LEU A 117 21.98 -2.25 -0.35
N ASP A 118 21.40 -1.05 -0.29
CA ASP A 118 22.14 0.17 0.03
C ASP A 118 22.73 0.07 1.46
N PRO A 119 24.06 0.12 1.63
CA PRO A 119 24.71 0.05 2.94
C PRO A 119 24.43 1.28 3.82
N ASP A 120 23.94 2.38 3.26
CA ASP A 120 23.59 3.56 4.03
C ASP A 120 22.32 3.30 4.85
N LEU A 121 22.46 3.41 6.17
CA LEU A 121 21.46 3.01 7.15
C LEU A 121 20.10 3.71 6.96
N ASP A 122 20.11 4.92 6.42
CA ASP A 122 18.91 5.73 6.19
C ASP A 122 18.09 5.22 5.00
N SER A 123 18.77 4.86 3.92
CA SER A 123 18.19 4.26 2.70
C SER A 123 17.48 2.96 3.03
N TYR A 124 18.08 2.12 3.87
CA TYR A 124 17.45 0.89 4.36
C TYR A 124 16.10 1.16 5.05
N TYR A 125 16.03 2.15 5.94
CA TYR A 125 14.81 2.46 6.67
C TYR A 125 13.74 3.09 5.78
N VAL A 126 14.12 3.96 4.84
CA VAL A 126 13.17 4.48 3.84
C VAL A 126 12.58 3.34 3.02
N MET A 127 13.39 2.36 2.65
CA MET A 127 12.93 1.25 1.84
C MET A 127 12.11 0.22 2.61
N ASP A 128 12.39 -0.06 3.88
CA ASP A 128 11.48 -0.85 4.72
C ASP A 128 10.11 -0.15 4.83
N ALA A 129 10.09 1.17 5.01
CA ALA A 129 8.84 1.94 5.05
C ALA A 129 8.06 1.82 3.72
N VAL A 130 8.76 1.96 2.60
CA VAL A 130 8.17 2.13 1.28
C VAL A 130 7.87 0.82 0.55
N ILE A 131 8.70 -0.21 0.73
CA ILE A 131 8.55 -1.51 0.06
C ILE A 131 7.65 -2.43 0.89
N LEU A 132 7.64 -2.27 2.22
CA LEU A 132 6.98 -3.23 3.12
C LEU A 132 5.86 -2.61 3.96
N LYS A 133 6.15 -1.56 4.74
CA LYS A 133 5.19 -1.07 5.74
C LYS A 133 4.00 -0.33 5.13
N LEU A 134 4.25 0.62 4.24
CA LEU A 134 3.19 1.41 3.62
C LEU A 134 2.27 0.57 2.73
N PRO A 135 2.76 -0.39 1.92
CA PRO A 135 1.86 -1.23 1.13
C PRO A 135 0.95 -2.08 2.02
N ALA A 136 1.52 -2.68 3.08
CA ALA A 136 0.77 -3.45 4.06
C ALA A 136 -0.28 -2.60 4.80
N LEU A 137 0.09 -1.38 5.21
CA LEU A 137 -0.79 -0.46 5.91
C LEU A 137 -2.02 -0.12 5.06
N VAL A 138 -1.82 0.20 3.78
CA VAL A 138 -2.89 0.61 2.87
C VAL A 138 -3.82 -0.58 2.53
N ASP A 139 -3.29 -1.80 2.37
CA ASP A 139 -4.11 -3.02 2.25
C ASP A 139 -4.94 -3.28 3.52
N GLN A 140 -4.31 -3.21 4.70
CA GLN A 140 -4.99 -3.40 6.00
C GLN A 140 -6.14 -2.41 6.18
N VAL A 141 -5.93 -1.14 5.83
CA VAL A 141 -6.96 -0.10 5.86
C VAL A 141 -8.13 -0.43 4.93
N GLY A 142 -7.86 -0.91 3.72
CA GLY A 142 -8.90 -1.37 2.79
C GLY A 142 -9.71 -2.54 3.34
N ARG A 143 -9.03 -3.59 3.83
CA ARG A 143 -9.65 -4.77 4.45
C ARG A 143 -10.56 -4.42 5.61
N ILE A 144 -10.10 -3.52 6.47
CA ILE A 144 -10.88 -3.07 7.62
C ILE A 144 -12.10 -2.27 7.14
N ALA A 145 -11.97 -1.37 6.16
CA ALA A 145 -13.10 -0.63 5.61
C ALA A 145 -14.17 -1.57 5.02
N ASP A 146 -13.76 -2.60 4.28
CA ASP A 146 -14.67 -3.62 3.73
C ASP A 146 -15.38 -4.44 4.82
N LEU A 147 -14.64 -4.84 5.86
CA LEU A 147 -15.20 -5.56 7.00
C LEU A 147 -16.25 -4.70 7.72
N THR A 148 -15.95 -3.40 7.89
CA THR A 148 -16.79 -2.39 8.54
C THR A 148 -18.07 -2.13 7.77
N ARG A 149 -17.96 -1.91 6.45
CA ARG A 149 -19.14 -1.72 5.58
C ARG A 149 -20.10 -2.91 5.64
N GLY A 150 -19.61 -4.10 6.01
CA GLY A 150 -20.43 -5.30 6.21
C GLY A 150 -21.14 -5.32 7.54
N ALA A 151 -20.47 -4.84 8.57
CA ALA A 151 -21.04 -4.69 9.91
C ALA A 151 -22.10 -3.58 9.98
N LEU A 152 -21.97 -2.51 9.19
CA LEU A 152 -22.92 -1.38 9.22
C LEU A 152 -24.36 -1.77 8.84
N ALA A 153 -24.54 -2.81 8.00
CA ALA A 153 -25.85 -3.31 7.61
C ALA A 153 -26.47 -4.28 8.65
N MET A 154 -25.75 -4.60 9.74
CA MET A 154 -26.14 -5.60 10.71
C MET A 154 -26.60 -4.94 12.01
N THR A 155 -27.74 -5.38 12.56
CA THR A 155 -28.17 -4.98 13.92
C THR A 155 -27.14 -5.47 14.93
N ASP A 156 -26.82 -6.76 14.89
CA ASP A 156 -25.81 -7.40 15.72
C ASP A 156 -24.65 -7.90 14.87
N VAL A 157 -23.43 -7.47 15.22
CA VAL A 157 -22.21 -7.92 14.53
C VAL A 157 -21.79 -9.28 15.12
N PRO A 158 -21.72 -10.36 14.31
CA PRO A 158 -21.35 -11.70 14.80
C PRO A 158 -19.97 -11.71 15.46
N PHE A 159 -19.77 -12.61 16.42
CA PHE A 159 -18.52 -12.73 17.16
C PHE A 159 -17.31 -12.95 16.25
N GLU A 160 -17.44 -13.78 15.23
CA GLU A 160 -16.38 -14.09 14.26
C GLU A 160 -15.94 -12.83 13.51
N ARG A 161 -16.90 -11.96 13.18
CA ARG A 161 -16.64 -10.67 12.52
C ARG A 161 -15.97 -9.69 13.48
N LYS A 162 -16.43 -9.62 14.74
CA LYS A 162 -15.78 -8.82 15.79
C LYS A 162 -14.32 -9.28 16.01
N ALA A 163 -14.07 -10.59 16.04
CA ALA A 163 -12.73 -11.16 16.19
C ALA A 163 -11.82 -10.83 14.98
N ALA A 164 -12.30 -11.03 13.75
CA ALA A 164 -11.55 -10.67 12.53
C ALA A 164 -11.16 -9.17 12.52
N PHE A 165 -12.05 -8.32 13.02
CA PHE A 165 -11.79 -6.89 13.13
C PHE A 165 -10.68 -6.57 14.12
N LEU A 166 -10.73 -7.17 15.31
CA LEU A 166 -9.71 -6.96 16.35
C LEU A 166 -8.34 -7.43 15.88
N ILE A 167 -8.27 -8.54 15.14
CA ILE A 167 -7.02 -9.03 14.53
C ILE A 167 -6.49 -8.01 13.53
N LEU A 168 -7.29 -7.61 12.53
CA LEU A 168 -6.87 -6.64 11.52
C LEU A 168 -6.47 -5.29 12.11
N ARG A 169 -7.20 -4.82 13.13
CA ARG A 169 -6.85 -3.60 13.87
C ARG A 169 -5.51 -3.73 14.58
N GLY A 170 -5.27 -4.86 15.23
CA GLY A 170 -3.99 -5.16 15.88
C GLY A 170 -2.84 -5.18 14.87
N GLU A 171 -3.04 -5.81 13.71
CA GLU A 171 -2.09 -5.81 12.60
C GLU A 171 -1.81 -4.40 12.09
N LEU A 172 -2.83 -3.56 11.87
CA LEU A 172 -2.67 -2.18 11.43
C LEU A 172 -1.88 -1.32 12.43
N VAL A 173 -2.20 -1.44 13.73
CA VAL A 173 -1.48 -0.72 14.78
C VAL A 173 -0.01 -1.19 14.85
N ALA A 174 0.24 -2.49 14.72
CA ALA A 174 1.61 -3.02 14.67
C ALA A 174 2.39 -2.51 13.45
N THR A 175 1.76 -2.48 12.26
CA THR A 175 2.36 -1.92 11.04
C THR A 175 2.69 -0.43 11.21
N LEU A 176 1.76 0.37 11.77
CA LEU A 176 1.96 1.80 12.00
C LEU A 176 3.10 2.06 12.99
N ASN A 177 3.17 1.30 14.09
CA ASN A 177 4.27 1.41 15.05
C ASN A 177 5.60 0.99 14.41
N GLY A 178 5.60 -0.08 13.60
CA GLY A 178 6.76 -0.50 12.83
C GLY A 178 7.26 0.60 11.88
N LEU A 179 6.35 1.23 11.13
CA LEU A 179 6.66 2.37 10.26
C LEU A 179 7.25 3.54 11.05
N SER A 180 6.66 3.90 12.20
CA SER A 180 7.17 4.96 13.08
C SER A 180 8.60 4.67 13.52
N ASN A 181 8.86 3.46 14.03
CA ASN A 181 10.19 3.06 14.52
C ASN A 181 11.23 3.03 13.40
N THR A 182 10.83 2.56 12.22
CA THR A 182 11.65 2.54 11.00
C THR A 182 12.05 3.98 10.63
N LEU A 183 11.09 4.89 10.52
CA LEU A 183 11.37 6.30 10.19
C LEU A 183 12.21 6.99 11.27
N GLU A 184 11.94 6.78 12.56
CA GLU A 184 12.75 7.32 13.66
C GLU A 184 14.20 6.80 13.64
N SER A 185 14.40 5.56 13.19
CA SER A 185 15.75 5.01 13.04
C SER A 185 16.47 5.62 11.84
N GLY A 186 15.78 5.82 10.72
CA GLY A 186 16.28 6.57 9.56
C GLY A 186 16.63 8.01 9.93
N TYR A 187 15.80 8.72 10.68
CA TYR A 187 16.10 10.10 11.10
C TYR A 187 17.35 10.19 11.98
N ARG A 188 17.61 9.17 12.80
CA ARG A 188 18.81 9.14 13.67
C ARG A 188 20.10 8.83 12.91
N GLY A 189 20.03 8.04 11.84
CA GLY A 189 21.18 7.79 10.97
C GLY A 189 21.47 8.96 10.02
N ASN A 190 20.46 9.78 9.74
CA ASN A 190 20.53 10.88 8.78
C ASN A 190 21.15 12.16 9.36
N ALA A 191 22.48 12.24 9.31
CA ALA A 191 23.26 13.32 9.93
C ALA A 191 22.94 14.73 9.40
N ASP A 192 22.48 14.87 8.15
CA ASP A 192 22.12 16.17 7.57
C ASP A 192 20.66 16.60 7.85
N GLY A 193 19.85 15.71 8.43
CA GLY A 193 18.46 15.96 8.81
C GLY A 193 17.48 16.09 7.64
N SER A 194 17.95 15.93 6.40
CA SER A 194 17.14 16.09 5.18
C SER A 194 15.97 15.09 5.13
N LEU A 195 16.15 13.91 5.69
CA LEU A 195 15.14 12.86 5.73
C LEU A 195 13.97 13.25 6.65
N GLN A 196 14.26 13.76 7.85
CA GLN A 196 13.21 14.22 8.76
C GLN A 196 12.48 15.44 8.20
N GLN A 197 13.21 16.33 7.54
CA GLN A 197 12.62 17.50 6.87
C GLN A 197 11.64 17.08 5.77
N SER A 198 11.97 16.04 5.01
CA SER A 198 11.15 15.54 3.90
C SER A 198 9.96 14.71 4.38
N LEU A 199 10.17 13.80 5.34
CA LEU A 199 9.18 12.78 5.71
C LEU A 199 8.38 13.08 6.97
N GLY A 200 8.86 13.95 7.87
CA GLY A 200 8.23 14.17 9.17
C GLY A 200 6.80 14.70 9.06
N THR A 201 6.57 15.68 8.18
CA THR A 201 5.23 16.25 7.97
C THR A 201 4.28 15.26 7.27
N PRO A 202 4.65 14.62 6.13
CA PRO A 202 3.83 13.58 5.53
C PRO A 202 3.50 12.41 6.47
N PHE A 203 4.47 11.96 7.28
CA PHE A 203 4.24 10.90 8.27
C PHE A 203 3.26 11.33 9.36
N THR A 204 3.40 12.55 9.89
CA THR A 204 2.45 13.10 10.88
C THR A 204 1.04 13.16 10.30
N ALA A 205 0.89 13.59 9.03
CA ALA A 205 -0.41 13.62 8.36
C ALA A 205 -1.04 12.23 8.22
N LEU A 206 -0.26 11.19 7.89
CA LEU A 206 -0.71 9.81 7.84
C LEU A 206 -1.14 9.30 9.23
N TYR A 207 -0.31 9.53 10.24
CA TYR A 207 -0.61 9.15 11.62
C TYR A 207 -1.91 9.80 12.13
N ASP A 208 -2.11 11.08 11.84
CA ASP A 208 -3.32 11.81 12.21
C ASP A 208 -4.55 11.41 11.39
N ALA A 209 -4.39 10.95 10.14
CA ALA A 209 -5.48 10.40 9.35
C ALA A 209 -5.97 9.04 9.89
N LEU A 210 -5.06 8.22 10.44
CA LEU A 210 -5.39 6.90 11.00
C LEU A 210 -6.17 6.97 12.32
N LYS A 211 -5.97 8.00 13.15
CA LYS A 211 -6.68 8.17 14.43
C LYS A 211 -8.22 8.17 14.30
N PRO A 212 -8.84 9.05 13.49
CA PRO A 212 -10.29 9.07 13.32
C PRO A 212 -10.80 7.81 12.61
N PHE A 213 -10.02 7.22 11.69
CA PHE A 213 -10.34 5.93 11.09
C PHE A 213 -10.47 4.85 12.16
N LEU A 214 -9.44 4.60 12.97
CA LEU A 214 -9.47 3.63 14.08
C LEU A 214 -10.57 3.92 15.11
N THR A 215 -10.90 5.18 15.36
CA THR A 215 -11.98 5.55 16.29
C THR A 215 -13.36 5.23 15.74
N ALA A 216 -13.61 5.53 14.46
CA ALA A 216 -14.84 5.20 13.76
C ALA A 216 -15.06 3.68 13.76
N LEU A 217 -13.97 2.95 13.54
CA LEU A 217 -13.90 1.50 13.60
C LEU A 217 -14.24 0.92 14.98
N ASP A 218 -13.62 1.44 16.04
CA ASP A 218 -13.92 1.03 17.42
C ASP A 218 -15.39 1.27 17.78
N THR A 219 -16.01 2.29 17.19
CA THR A 219 -17.43 2.60 17.40
C THR A 219 -18.36 1.60 16.73
N VAL A 220 -18.00 1.08 15.55
CA VAL A 220 -18.78 0.03 14.87
C VAL A 220 -18.84 -1.27 15.66
N LEU A 221 -17.79 -1.58 16.43
CA LEU A 221 -17.75 -2.76 17.30
C LEU A 221 -18.60 -2.65 18.57
N ARG A 222 -19.04 -1.44 18.93
CA ARG A 222 -19.92 -1.24 20.10
C ARG A 222 -21.34 -1.70 19.77
N ASP A 223 -22.04 -2.12 20.82
CA ASP A 223 -23.44 -2.56 20.70
C ASP A 223 -24.40 -1.36 20.54
N ASP A 224 -23.90 -0.13 20.69
CA ASP A 224 -24.65 1.09 20.39
C ASP A 224 -24.65 1.37 18.87
N THR A 225 -25.72 0.93 18.21
CA THR A 225 -25.92 1.11 16.76
C THR A 225 -26.17 2.57 16.38
N ALA A 226 -26.70 3.40 17.28
CA ALA A 226 -27.04 4.80 17.00
C ALA A 226 -25.79 5.69 16.90
N ALA A 227 -24.69 5.29 17.54
CA ALA A 227 -23.40 5.97 17.47
C ALA A 227 -22.56 5.56 16.25
N ARG A 228 -22.98 4.58 15.45
CA ARG A 228 -22.15 4.05 14.34
C ARG A 228 -21.99 5.10 13.23
N PRO A 229 -20.77 5.28 12.70
CA PRO A 229 -20.54 6.11 11.52
C PRO A 229 -21.28 5.52 10.31
N ASP A 230 -21.76 6.37 9.41
CA ASP A 230 -22.33 5.91 8.16
C ASP A 230 -21.23 5.39 7.19
N ALA A 231 -21.67 4.71 6.13
CA ALA A 231 -20.76 4.13 5.14
C ALA A 231 -19.91 5.20 4.44
N THR A 232 -20.47 6.38 4.19
CA THR A 232 -19.79 7.51 3.54
C THR A 232 -18.67 8.08 4.41
N THR A 233 -18.85 8.08 5.73
CA THR A 233 -17.85 8.51 6.72
C THR A 233 -16.68 7.55 6.76
N ILE A 234 -16.94 6.24 6.83
CA ILE A 234 -15.89 5.21 6.77
C ILE A 234 -15.09 5.32 5.47
N GLU A 235 -15.78 5.53 4.36
CA GLU A 235 -15.17 5.71 3.04
C GLU A 235 -14.25 6.93 3.02
N SER A 236 -14.75 8.08 3.46
CA SER A 236 -13.99 9.34 3.48
C SER A 236 -12.74 9.24 4.37
N LEU A 237 -12.82 8.53 5.50
CA LEU A 237 -11.68 8.29 6.38
C LEU A 237 -10.64 7.36 5.76
N ARG A 238 -11.07 6.28 5.10
CA ARG A 238 -10.20 5.37 4.34
C ARG A 238 -9.45 6.12 3.25
N GLU A 239 -10.16 6.90 2.45
CA GLU A 239 -9.59 7.68 1.36
C GLU A 239 -8.56 8.69 1.87
N ARG A 240 -8.86 9.38 2.98
CA ARG A 240 -7.91 10.30 3.61
C ARG A 240 -6.62 9.58 4.01
N VAL A 241 -6.70 8.39 4.61
CA VAL A 241 -5.52 7.59 4.97
C VAL A 241 -4.70 7.25 3.73
N GLN A 242 -5.35 6.82 2.65
CA GLN A 242 -4.65 6.47 1.40
C GLN A 242 -3.98 7.68 0.75
N VAL A 243 -4.64 8.84 0.70
CA VAL A 243 -4.05 10.08 0.18
C VAL A 243 -2.83 10.50 1.00
N THR A 244 -2.90 10.40 2.32
CA THR A 244 -1.75 10.70 3.19
C THR A 244 -0.62 9.68 3.04
N ALA A 245 -0.94 8.40 2.81
CA ALA A 245 0.06 7.37 2.53
C ALA A 245 0.75 7.62 1.18
N ASP A 246 -0.01 7.96 0.13
CA ASP A 246 0.51 8.37 -1.18
C ASP A 246 1.41 9.62 -1.10
N THR A 247 1.01 10.59 -0.27
CA THR A 247 1.84 11.78 0.00
C THR A 247 3.18 11.40 0.65
N LEU A 248 3.17 10.49 1.63
CA LEU A 248 4.40 9.99 2.25
C LEU A 248 5.25 9.18 1.26
N TYR A 249 4.63 8.38 0.39
CA TYR A 249 5.35 7.66 -0.67
C TYR A 249 6.06 8.57 -1.66
N LYS A 250 5.47 9.73 -1.99
CA LYS A 250 6.05 10.69 -2.94
C LYS A 250 7.14 11.55 -2.33
N ALA A 251 7.15 11.66 -1.00
CA ALA A 251 8.17 12.39 -0.25
C ALA A 251 9.42 11.53 0.04
N ALA A 252 9.27 10.20 -0.01
CA ALA A 252 10.31 9.19 0.22
C ALA A 252 10.98 8.77 -1.09
#